data_AF-A0AAW5QNY0-F1
#
_entry.id   AF-A0AAW5QNY0-F1
#
_cell.length_a   1.000
_cell.length_b   1.000
_cell.length_c   1.000
_cell.angle_alpha   90.00
_cell.angle_beta   90.00
_cell.angle_gamma   90.00
#
_symmetry.space_group_name_H-M   'P 1'
#
loop_
_entity.id
_entity.type
_entity.pdbx_description
1 polymer ?
#
loop_
_entity_poly.entity_id
_entity_poly.type
_entity_poly.pdbx_seq_one_letter_code
_entity_poly.pdbx_strand_id
1 'polypeptide(L)'
;MPESEDERTDYPVSPPPPWPASVRATLWWHRSTPDASQYGPTGATLPITLAMMVDYLDSPVGPYREVLASPVLRRDLIPAMAVPFIAVDSEPSVHGGREHWKLPKVLAKFDGDVLGDFSATGARWSVATSAAPKGPELPIAGGLTFAQPIPGGAVERATARLRGKFRYARVTVAAEGPTLSRWLRPGTHHGIVITSGRMSTGASRVVSRM
;
A
#
# COMPACT_ATOMS: atom_id res chain seq x y z
N MET A 1 6.78 -0.86 12.86
CA MET A 1 5.80 -1.95 13.05
C MET A 1 6.54 -3.25 12.88
N PRO A 2 6.39 -4.22 13.80
CA PRO A 2 7.18 -5.45 13.76
C PRO A 2 6.95 -6.29 12.50
N GLU A 3 5.86 -6.07 11.76
CA GLU A 3 5.55 -6.70 10.48
C GLU A 3 6.29 -6.09 9.28
N SER A 4 6.79 -4.87 9.40
CA SER A 4 7.54 -4.15 8.35
C SER A 4 8.87 -3.61 8.87
N GLU A 5 9.50 -4.39 9.74
CA GLU A 5 10.84 -4.18 10.25
C GLU A 5 11.77 -5.27 9.72
N ASP A 6 12.90 -4.85 9.16
CA ASP A 6 13.99 -5.69 8.68
C ASP A 6 15.28 -4.89 8.77
N GLU A 7 16.33 -5.52 9.28
CA GLU A 7 17.65 -4.92 9.51
C GLU A 7 18.53 -4.93 8.24
N ARG A 8 18.15 -5.70 7.21
CA ARG A 8 18.88 -5.73 5.95
C ARG A 8 18.86 -4.36 5.27
N THR A 9 20.03 -3.92 4.81
CA THR A 9 20.24 -2.62 4.14
C THR A 9 20.94 -2.73 2.80
N ASP A 10 21.56 -3.87 2.49
CA ASP A 10 22.30 -4.17 1.26
C ASP A 10 21.37 -4.67 0.15
N TYR A 11 20.53 -3.76 -0.33
CA TYR A 11 19.64 -4.01 -1.46
C TYR A 11 20.22 -3.44 -2.78
N PRO A 12 19.98 -4.09 -3.94
CA PRO A 12 20.39 -3.54 -5.22
C PRO A 12 19.81 -2.15 -5.47
N VAL A 13 20.65 -1.25 -5.97
CA VAL A 13 20.27 0.15 -6.24
C VAL A 13 19.21 0.21 -7.34
N SER A 14 18.17 1.00 -7.10
CA SER A 14 17.07 1.24 -8.03
C SER A 14 17.29 2.51 -8.85
N PRO A 15 16.66 2.63 -10.03
CA PRO A 15 16.67 3.88 -10.79
C PRO A 15 15.88 4.99 -10.06
N PRO A 16 16.20 6.27 -10.30
CA PRO A 16 15.47 7.38 -9.69
C PRO A 16 14.02 7.48 -10.21
N PRO A 17 13.11 8.14 -9.48
CA PRO A 17 11.77 8.46 -9.97
C PRO A 17 11.80 9.42 -11.18
N PRO A 18 10.75 9.47 -12.01
CA PRO A 18 9.46 8.80 -11.84
C PRO A 18 9.47 7.33 -12.24
N TRP A 19 8.69 6.50 -11.53
CA TRP A 19 8.50 5.09 -11.88
C TRP A 19 7.16 4.91 -12.60
N PRO A 20 7.14 4.70 -13.93
CA PRO A 20 5.96 4.23 -14.63
C PRO A 20 5.71 2.75 -14.28
N ALA A 21 4.46 2.34 -14.23
CA ALA A 21 4.10 0.95 -14.03
C ALA A 21 2.77 0.58 -14.70
N SER A 22 2.65 -0.68 -15.09
CA SER A 22 1.36 -1.29 -15.40
C SER A 22 0.92 -2.14 -14.21
N VAL A 23 -0.33 -2.00 -13.75
CA VAL A 23 -0.79 -2.61 -12.50
C VAL A 23 -2.15 -3.30 -12.63
N ARG A 24 -2.30 -4.37 -11.84
CA ARG A 24 -3.58 -4.91 -11.37
C ARG A 24 -3.60 -4.82 -9.85
N ALA A 25 -4.74 -4.59 -9.23
CA ALA A 25 -4.79 -4.43 -7.78
C ALA A 25 -6.14 -4.81 -7.20
N THR A 26 -6.14 -5.22 -5.94
CA THR A 26 -7.31 -5.23 -5.06
C THR A 26 -7.10 -4.23 -3.95
N LEU A 27 -8.05 -3.31 -3.80
CA LEU A 27 -8.07 -2.33 -2.72
C LEU A 27 -9.31 -2.56 -1.87
N TRP A 28 -9.17 -2.43 -0.56
CA TRP A 28 -10.30 -2.47 0.35
C TRP A 28 -10.13 -1.47 1.48
N TRP A 29 -11.25 -1.10 2.06
CA TRP A 29 -11.27 -0.16 3.18
C TRP A 29 -12.32 -0.54 4.21
N HIS A 30 -12.06 -0.13 5.43
CA HIS A 30 -13.01 -0.23 6.53
C HIS A 30 -12.82 0.94 7.49
N ARG A 31 -13.80 1.15 8.37
CA ARG A 31 -13.64 2.08 9.49
C ARG A 31 -12.47 1.61 10.36
N SER A 32 -11.58 2.53 10.72
CA SER A 32 -10.44 2.23 11.59
C SER A 32 -10.90 1.60 12.91
N THR A 33 -10.15 0.61 13.38
CA THR A 33 -10.36 0.00 14.70
C THR A 33 -9.90 0.97 15.80
N PRO A 34 -10.29 0.76 17.08
CA PRO A 34 -9.76 1.54 18.20
C PRO A 34 -8.22 1.54 18.26
N ASP A 35 -7.63 0.41 17.89
CA ASP A 35 -6.19 0.19 17.91
C ASP A 35 -5.45 0.87 16.73
N ALA A 36 -6.13 1.23 15.65
CA ALA A 36 -5.47 1.70 14.43
C ALA A 36 -4.69 3.00 14.61
N SER A 37 -5.14 3.91 15.48
CA SER A 37 -4.49 5.20 15.70
C SER A 37 -3.09 5.07 16.30
N GLN A 38 -2.84 4.05 17.14
CA GLN A 38 -1.53 3.80 17.77
C GLN A 38 -0.44 3.45 16.72
N TYR A 39 -0.90 3.03 15.54
CA TYR A 39 -0.10 2.59 14.42
C TYR A 39 -0.11 3.59 13.26
N GLY A 40 -0.96 4.60 13.37
CA GLY A 40 -1.13 5.64 12.38
C GLY A 40 -0.13 6.79 12.53
N PRO A 41 -0.20 7.77 11.62
CA PRO A 41 0.55 9.00 11.75
C PRO A 41 0.03 9.84 12.93
N THR A 42 0.91 10.65 13.51
CA THR A 42 0.50 11.68 14.47
C THR A 42 -0.24 12.84 13.77
N GLY A 43 -1.14 13.51 14.50
CA GLY A 43 -1.89 14.68 14.04
C GLY A 43 -3.33 14.36 13.61
N ALA A 44 -3.91 15.25 12.79
CA ALA A 44 -5.29 15.11 12.31
C ALA A 44 -5.41 13.95 11.31
N THR A 45 -6.37 13.06 11.56
CA THR A 45 -6.59 11.85 10.76
C THR A 45 -8.06 11.66 10.38
N LEU A 46 -8.29 10.84 9.36
CA LEU A 46 -9.60 10.28 9.02
C LEU A 46 -9.65 8.82 9.48
N PRO A 47 -10.73 8.36 10.13
CA PRO A 47 -10.84 7.02 10.70
C PRO A 47 -11.18 5.96 9.65
N ILE A 48 -10.35 5.89 8.61
CA ILE A 48 -10.44 4.92 7.51
C ILE A 48 -9.13 4.16 7.43
N THR A 49 -9.18 2.84 7.60
CA THR A 49 -8.11 1.94 7.23
C THR A 49 -8.23 1.68 5.72
N LEU A 50 -7.14 1.87 4.99
CA LEU A 50 -7.04 1.57 3.56
C LEU A 50 -5.91 0.60 3.33
N ALA A 51 -6.18 -0.50 2.64
CA ALA A 51 -5.19 -1.50 2.31
C ALA A 51 -5.34 -1.95 0.86
N MET A 52 -4.25 -2.46 0.31
CA MET A 52 -4.22 -2.94 -1.07
C MET A 52 -3.17 -4.02 -1.28
N MET A 53 -3.48 -4.87 -2.24
CA MET A 53 -2.57 -5.82 -2.87
C MET A 53 -2.44 -5.45 -4.34
N VAL A 54 -1.23 -5.48 -4.87
CA VAL A 54 -0.90 -4.96 -6.20
C VAL A 54 0.02 -5.94 -6.91
N ASP A 55 -0.35 -6.33 -8.13
CA ASP A 55 0.56 -6.89 -9.12
C ASP A 55 1.09 -5.73 -9.98
N TYR A 56 2.38 -5.44 -9.86
CA TYR A 56 3.10 -4.62 -10.82
C TYR A 56 3.54 -5.52 -11.97
N LEU A 57 2.91 -5.36 -13.12
CA LEU A 57 3.15 -6.18 -14.31
C LEU A 57 4.39 -5.73 -15.08
N ASP A 58 4.73 -4.45 -14.94
CA ASP A 58 5.91 -3.82 -15.53
C ASP A 58 6.32 -2.63 -14.66
N SER A 59 7.62 -2.43 -14.46
CA SER A 59 8.19 -1.30 -13.74
C SER A 59 9.71 -1.19 -14.01
N PRO A 60 10.37 -0.06 -13.67
CA PRO A 60 11.82 0.07 -13.76
C PRO A 60 12.63 -0.95 -12.94
N VAL A 61 11.98 -1.66 -12.01
CA VAL A 61 12.59 -2.71 -11.18
C VAL A 61 12.05 -4.11 -11.51
N GLY A 62 11.46 -4.27 -12.70
CA GLY A 62 10.80 -5.49 -13.15
C GLY A 62 9.39 -5.67 -12.59
N PRO A 63 8.70 -6.76 -12.95
CA PRO A 63 7.43 -7.12 -12.35
C PRO A 63 7.64 -7.51 -10.88
N TYR A 64 6.69 -7.16 -10.02
CA TYR A 64 6.72 -7.51 -8.60
C TYR A 64 5.33 -7.41 -7.98
N ARG A 65 5.18 -7.96 -6.79
CA ARG A 65 3.95 -7.96 -6.01
C ARG A 65 4.12 -7.13 -4.75
N GLU A 66 3.06 -6.48 -4.30
CA GLU A 66 3.08 -5.61 -3.14
C GLU A 66 1.81 -5.79 -2.32
N VAL A 67 1.97 -5.79 -1.00
CA VAL A 67 0.88 -5.54 -0.05
C VAL A 67 1.24 -4.31 0.76
N LEU A 68 0.28 -3.42 0.96
CA LEU A 68 0.49 -2.25 1.81
C LEU A 68 -0.81 -1.83 2.49
N ALA A 69 -0.69 -1.20 3.66
CA ALA A 69 -1.83 -0.71 4.39
C ALA A 69 -1.52 0.54 5.21
N SER A 70 -2.54 1.37 5.37
CA SER A 70 -2.55 2.56 6.21
C SER A 70 -3.66 2.40 7.26
N PRO A 71 -3.34 2.36 8.57
CA PRO A 71 -4.31 2.17 9.64
C PRO A 71 -5.36 3.30 9.71
N VAL A 72 -4.94 4.53 9.40
CA VAL A 72 -5.76 5.73 9.31
C VAL A 72 -5.17 6.62 8.21
N LEU A 73 -5.98 7.46 7.58
CA LEU A 73 -5.49 8.44 6.60
C LEU A 73 -5.13 9.75 7.28
N ARG A 74 -4.08 10.44 6.80
CA ARG A 74 -3.83 11.83 7.18
C ARG A 74 -4.93 12.72 6.61
N ARG A 75 -5.42 13.66 7.43
CA ARG A 75 -6.42 14.64 7.02
C ARG A 75 -5.73 15.89 6.48
N ASP A 76 -5.56 15.94 5.17
CA ASP A 76 -5.16 17.13 4.40
C ASP A 76 -6.24 17.48 3.36
N LEU A 77 -6.03 18.52 2.55
CA LEU A 77 -6.90 18.84 1.40
C LEU A 77 -7.15 17.62 0.50
N ILE A 78 -6.10 16.82 0.28
CA ILE A 78 -6.18 15.49 -0.33
C ILE A 78 -5.69 14.49 0.72
N PRO A 79 -6.56 13.59 1.23
CA PRO A 79 -6.17 12.57 2.18
C PRO A 79 -4.97 11.77 1.70
N ALA A 80 -4.06 11.46 2.60
CA ALA A 80 -2.82 10.76 2.29
C ALA A 80 -2.62 9.54 3.20
N MET A 81 -2.08 8.48 2.64
CA MET A 81 -1.68 7.30 3.38
C MET A 81 -0.36 7.56 4.11
N ALA A 82 -0.32 7.33 5.41
CA ALA A 82 0.92 6.98 6.09
C ALA A 82 0.96 5.46 6.16
N VAL A 83 1.98 4.86 5.55
CA VAL A 83 2.04 3.41 5.29
C VAL A 83 3.09 2.81 6.23
N PRO A 84 2.70 2.37 7.44
CA PRO A 84 3.60 1.70 8.37
C PRO A 84 3.80 0.22 8.03
N PHE A 85 2.93 -0.35 7.19
CA PHE A 85 2.97 -1.74 6.76
C PHE A 85 3.03 -1.81 5.24
N ILE A 86 4.13 -2.35 4.71
CA ILE A 86 4.33 -2.57 3.29
C ILE A 86 5.37 -3.66 3.06
N ALA A 87 5.06 -4.60 2.17
CA ALA A 87 5.96 -5.68 1.79
C ALA A 87 5.88 -5.98 0.30
N VAL A 88 6.98 -6.48 -0.27
CA VAL A 88 7.15 -6.77 -1.70
C VAL A 88 7.97 -8.04 -1.92
N ASP A 89 7.97 -8.60 -3.13
CA ASP A 89 8.86 -9.71 -3.54
C ASP A 89 10.06 -9.26 -4.39
N SER A 90 10.31 -7.94 -4.49
CA SER A 90 11.40 -7.37 -5.29
C SER A 90 12.39 -6.59 -4.43
N GLU A 91 13.63 -7.06 -4.38
CA GLU A 91 14.73 -6.40 -3.67
C GLU A 91 15.00 -4.96 -4.16
N PRO A 92 15.10 -4.69 -5.48
CA PRO A 92 15.25 -3.30 -5.93
C PRO A 92 14.00 -2.44 -5.63
N SER A 93 12.80 -3.03 -5.49
CA SER A 93 11.63 -2.27 -5.02
C SER A 93 11.76 -1.87 -3.54
N VAL A 94 12.37 -2.72 -2.71
CA VAL A 94 12.68 -2.39 -1.30
C VAL A 94 13.60 -1.18 -1.22
N HIS A 95 14.73 -1.22 -1.94
CA HIS A 95 15.68 -0.09 -1.99
C HIS A 95 14.97 1.21 -2.40
N GLY A 96 14.30 1.23 -3.56
CA GLY A 96 13.68 2.44 -4.09
C GLY A 96 12.54 2.96 -3.21
N GLY A 97 11.76 2.06 -2.62
CA GLY A 97 10.72 2.37 -1.63
C GLY A 97 11.27 3.15 -0.44
N ARG A 98 12.34 2.63 0.18
CA ARG A 98 12.99 3.22 1.34
C ARG A 98 13.72 4.52 1.00
N GLU A 99 14.42 4.54 -0.13
CA GLU A 99 15.27 5.67 -0.52
C GLU A 99 14.44 6.87 -0.99
N HIS A 100 13.50 6.66 -1.92
CA HIS A 100 12.83 7.75 -2.63
C HIS A 100 11.49 8.20 -2.01
N TRP A 101 10.89 7.39 -1.13
CA TRP A 101 9.56 7.65 -0.58
C TRP A 101 9.42 7.36 0.92
N LYS A 102 10.52 6.95 1.58
CA LYS A 102 10.58 6.58 3.01
C LYS A 102 9.54 5.52 3.40
N LEU A 103 9.22 4.62 2.47
CA LEU A 103 8.33 3.50 2.72
C LEU A 103 9.13 2.40 3.43
N PRO A 104 8.64 1.86 4.57
CA PRO A 104 9.34 0.81 5.31
C PRO A 104 9.15 -0.56 4.65
N LYS A 105 9.47 -0.67 3.36
CA LYS A 105 9.28 -1.91 2.59
C LYS A 105 10.14 -3.02 3.15
N VAL A 106 9.58 -4.22 3.23
CA VAL A 106 10.30 -5.47 3.55
C VAL A 106 10.00 -6.54 2.51
N LEU A 107 10.76 -7.62 2.51
CA LEU A 107 10.48 -8.77 1.64
C LEU A 107 9.36 -9.65 2.19
N ALA A 108 8.53 -10.18 1.31
CA ALA A 108 7.51 -11.18 1.60
C ALA A 108 7.32 -12.14 0.41
N LYS A 109 6.65 -13.26 0.66
CA LYS A 109 6.23 -14.21 -0.37
C LYS A 109 4.79 -13.94 -0.79
N PHE A 110 4.48 -14.11 -2.07
CA PHE A 110 3.15 -13.87 -2.61
C PHE A 110 2.68 -15.05 -3.44
N ASP A 111 1.37 -15.29 -3.45
CA ASP A 111 0.76 -16.34 -4.25
C ASP A 111 -0.67 -15.96 -4.68
N GLY A 112 -1.18 -16.58 -5.76
CA GLY A 112 -2.53 -16.40 -6.28
C GLY A 112 -2.69 -15.29 -7.34
N ASP A 113 -3.95 -14.87 -7.54
CA ASP A 113 -4.37 -13.81 -8.46
C ASP A 113 -4.93 -12.62 -7.66
N VAL A 114 -4.31 -11.45 -7.83
CA VAL A 114 -4.67 -10.22 -7.12
C VAL A 114 -6.13 -9.80 -7.34
N LEU A 115 -6.83 -10.25 -8.39
CA LEU A 115 -8.25 -9.95 -8.64
C LEU A 115 -9.21 -11.01 -8.09
N GLY A 116 -8.70 -12.07 -7.47
CA GLY A 116 -9.44 -13.18 -6.88
C GLY A 116 -8.83 -13.56 -5.52
N ASP A 117 -8.36 -14.80 -5.41
CA ASP A 117 -7.66 -15.27 -4.21
C ASP A 117 -6.17 -14.93 -4.28
N PHE A 118 -5.67 -14.20 -3.27
CA PHE A 118 -4.29 -13.74 -3.22
C PHE A 118 -3.76 -13.74 -1.80
N SER A 119 -2.48 -14.03 -1.62
CA SER A 119 -1.85 -14.03 -0.30
C SER A 119 -0.48 -13.36 -0.31
N ALA A 120 -0.13 -12.80 0.85
CA ALA A 120 1.17 -12.25 1.17
C ALA A 120 1.61 -12.79 2.54
N THR A 121 2.82 -13.33 2.63
CA THR A 121 3.34 -13.98 3.83
C THR A 121 4.74 -13.46 4.14
N GLY A 122 4.87 -12.83 5.30
CA GLY A 122 6.16 -12.48 5.91
C GLY A 122 6.59 -13.51 6.96
N ALA A 123 7.65 -13.21 7.70
CA ALA A 123 8.21 -14.14 8.69
C ALA A 123 7.27 -14.46 9.87
N ARG A 124 6.44 -13.49 10.28
CA ARG A 124 5.56 -13.59 11.47
C ARG A 124 4.14 -13.11 11.21
N TRP A 125 3.79 -12.86 9.96
CA TRP A 125 2.51 -12.29 9.58
C TRP A 125 2.05 -12.85 8.24
N SER A 126 0.75 -12.85 8.03
CA SER A 126 0.13 -13.21 6.75
C SER A 126 -1.08 -12.31 6.49
N VAL A 127 -1.32 -12.04 5.21
CA VAL A 127 -2.56 -11.42 4.74
C VAL A 127 -3.05 -12.23 3.56
N ALA A 128 -4.28 -12.71 3.63
CA ALA A 128 -4.94 -13.37 2.51
C ALA A 128 -6.21 -12.61 2.17
N THR A 129 -6.50 -12.52 0.88
CA THR A 129 -7.73 -11.90 0.37
C THR A 129 -8.42 -12.80 -0.63
N SER A 130 -9.74 -12.71 -0.66
CA SER A 130 -10.59 -13.24 -1.72
C SER A 130 -11.48 -12.10 -2.22
N ALA A 131 -11.21 -11.63 -3.43
CA ALA A 131 -11.96 -10.56 -4.07
C ALA A 131 -13.09 -11.12 -4.92
N ALA A 132 -14.30 -10.59 -4.73
CA ALA A 132 -15.48 -10.89 -5.54
C ALA A 132 -15.94 -9.62 -6.26
N PRO A 133 -15.44 -9.36 -7.49
CA PRO A 133 -15.85 -8.22 -8.31
C PRO A 133 -17.34 -8.31 -8.69
N LYS A 134 -18.03 -7.17 -8.70
CA LYS A 134 -19.46 -7.06 -9.03
C LYS A 134 -19.71 -5.93 -10.01
N GLY A 135 -20.68 -6.14 -10.90
CA GLY A 135 -21.16 -5.11 -11.82
C GLY A 135 -20.21 -4.82 -12.99
N PRO A 136 -20.43 -3.71 -13.72
CA PRO A 136 -19.65 -3.39 -14.91
C PRO A 136 -18.23 -2.95 -14.58
N GLU A 137 -17.37 -2.97 -15.59
CA GLU A 137 -16.05 -2.35 -15.57
C GLU A 137 -16.19 -0.87 -15.94
N LEU A 138 -15.67 0.02 -15.08
CA LEU A 138 -15.76 1.46 -15.21
C LEU A 138 -14.38 2.09 -15.32
N PRO A 139 -14.22 3.23 -16.01
CA PRO A 139 -12.96 3.94 -16.06
C PRO A 139 -12.61 4.55 -14.69
N ILE A 140 -11.33 4.58 -14.34
CA ILE A 140 -10.78 5.28 -13.17
C ILE A 140 -9.65 6.20 -13.60
N ALA A 141 -9.62 7.40 -13.01
CA ALA A 141 -8.49 8.30 -13.06
C ALA A 141 -8.37 9.01 -11.71
N GLY A 142 -7.18 9.07 -11.15
CA GLY A 142 -6.97 9.67 -9.85
C GLY A 142 -5.53 9.58 -9.38
N GLY A 143 -5.30 9.85 -8.10
CA GLY A 143 -3.99 9.65 -7.49
C GLY A 143 -4.10 9.20 -6.05
N LEU A 144 -3.15 8.37 -5.64
CA LEU A 144 -2.96 7.94 -4.27
C LEU A 144 -1.74 8.67 -3.71
N THR A 145 -1.91 9.37 -2.60
CA THR A 145 -0.84 10.12 -1.98
C THR A 145 -0.30 9.39 -0.77
N PHE A 146 1.03 9.30 -0.68
CA PHE A 146 1.77 8.81 0.47
C PHE A 146 2.40 9.99 1.19
N ALA A 147 2.40 9.95 2.51
CA ALA A 147 2.89 11.03 3.37
C ALA A 147 3.56 10.43 4.61
N GLN A 148 4.86 10.15 4.49
CA GLN A 148 5.66 9.46 5.49
C GLN A 148 6.34 10.48 6.44
N PRO A 149 6.32 10.25 7.76
CA PRO A 149 7.08 11.08 8.69
C PRO A 149 8.59 10.92 8.45
N ILE A 150 9.34 12.01 8.57
CA ILE A 150 10.81 12.01 8.54
C ILE A 150 11.38 12.64 9.84
N PRO A 151 12.67 12.40 10.17
CA PRO A 151 13.31 13.04 11.32
C PRO A 151 13.13 14.56 11.30
N GLY A 152 12.95 15.17 12.47
CA GLY A 152 12.68 16.61 12.59
C GLY A 152 11.20 16.99 12.43
N GLY A 153 10.28 16.03 12.30
CA GLY A 153 8.83 16.27 12.33
C GLY A 153 8.22 16.75 11.01
N ALA A 154 9.02 16.84 9.95
CA ALA A 154 8.54 17.08 8.59
C ALA A 154 7.91 15.80 7.98
N VAL A 155 7.28 15.97 6.81
CA VAL A 155 6.64 14.86 6.08
C VAL A 155 7.17 14.81 4.67
N GLU A 156 7.55 13.61 4.23
CA GLU A 156 7.90 13.34 2.85
C GLU A 156 6.67 12.86 2.08
N ARG A 157 6.27 13.62 1.06
CA ARG A 157 5.02 13.42 0.32
C ARG A 157 5.29 13.03 -1.13
N ALA A 158 4.60 12.01 -1.62
CA ALA A 158 4.61 11.62 -3.03
C ALA A 158 3.22 11.18 -3.47
N THR A 159 2.94 11.31 -4.78
CA THR A 159 1.65 10.91 -5.35
C THR A 159 1.87 9.97 -6.52
N ALA A 160 1.27 8.79 -6.42
CA ALA A 160 1.11 7.87 -7.53
C ALA A 160 -0.14 8.27 -8.31
N ARG A 161 0.01 8.59 -9.61
CA ARG A 161 -1.12 8.91 -10.49
C ARG A 161 -1.54 7.66 -11.24
N LEU A 162 -2.82 7.34 -11.24
CA LEU A 162 -3.40 6.15 -11.85
C LEU A 162 -4.43 6.55 -12.93
N ARG A 163 -4.40 5.85 -14.06
CA ARG A 163 -5.51 5.78 -15.03
C ARG A 163 -5.75 4.33 -15.42
N GLY A 164 -6.99 3.95 -15.63
CA GLY A 164 -7.28 2.57 -15.99
C GLY A 164 -8.76 2.23 -15.86
N LYS A 165 -9.02 1.00 -15.45
CA LYS A 165 -10.36 0.47 -15.26
C LYS A 165 -10.47 -0.28 -13.93
N PHE A 166 -11.66 -0.21 -13.35
CA PHE A 166 -11.96 -0.88 -12.09
C PHE A 166 -13.36 -1.50 -12.08
N ARG A 167 -13.56 -2.43 -11.14
CA ARG A 167 -14.88 -2.92 -10.73
C ARG A 167 -15.03 -2.76 -9.23
N TYR A 168 -16.24 -2.50 -8.77
CA TYR A 168 -16.55 -2.63 -7.35
C TYR A 168 -16.37 -4.09 -6.92
N ALA A 169 -15.94 -4.33 -5.67
CA ALA A 169 -15.76 -5.66 -5.13
C ALA A 169 -16.17 -5.76 -3.65
N ARG A 170 -16.53 -6.98 -3.24
CA ARG A 170 -16.47 -7.38 -1.84
C ARG A 170 -15.15 -8.13 -1.64
N VAL A 171 -14.38 -7.75 -0.64
CA VAL A 171 -13.06 -8.34 -0.38
C VAL A 171 -13.10 -8.98 1.00
N THR A 172 -12.99 -10.31 1.05
CA THR A 172 -12.84 -11.05 2.30
C THR A 172 -11.36 -11.09 2.65
N VAL A 173 -11.03 -10.74 3.89
CA VAL A 173 -9.65 -10.56 4.37
C VAL A 173 -9.41 -11.44 5.58
N ALA A 174 -8.34 -12.22 5.53
CA ALA A 174 -7.69 -12.78 6.71
C ALA A 174 -6.38 -12.01 6.93
N ALA A 175 -6.10 -11.67 8.18
CA ALA A 175 -4.87 -10.97 8.57
C ALA A 175 -4.39 -11.51 9.91
N GLU A 176 -3.14 -11.94 9.96
CA GLU A 176 -2.50 -12.51 11.14
C GLU A 176 -1.14 -11.86 11.35
N GLY A 177 -0.75 -11.72 12.62
CA GLY A 177 0.54 -11.16 13.00
C GLY A 177 0.51 -10.63 14.43
N PRO A 178 1.67 -10.17 14.94
CA PRO A 178 1.78 -9.65 16.31
C PRO A 178 0.78 -8.52 16.61
N THR A 179 0.58 -7.62 15.65
CA THR A 179 -0.29 -6.46 15.76
C THR A 179 -1.31 -6.35 14.62
N LEU A 180 -1.01 -6.93 13.46
CA LEU A 180 -1.73 -6.73 12.20
C LEU A 180 -3.24 -6.89 12.31
N SER A 181 -3.72 -7.99 12.90
CA SER A 181 -5.15 -8.30 13.03
C SER A 181 -5.93 -7.30 13.90
N ARG A 182 -5.23 -6.55 14.76
CA ARG A 182 -5.85 -5.57 15.67
C ARG A 182 -6.29 -4.30 14.93
N TRP A 183 -5.68 -3.99 13.79
CA TRP A 183 -5.93 -2.75 13.05
C TRP A 183 -6.27 -2.95 11.57
N LEU A 184 -5.74 -3.99 10.94
CA LEU A 184 -6.19 -4.48 9.65
C LEU A 184 -7.25 -5.55 9.90
N ARG A 185 -8.51 -5.12 9.98
CA ARG A 185 -9.61 -5.93 10.52
C ARG A 185 -9.91 -7.12 9.59
N PRO A 186 -9.86 -8.38 10.06
CA PRO A 186 -10.34 -9.52 9.29
C PRO A 186 -11.86 -9.44 9.01
N GLY A 187 -12.31 -10.08 7.94
CA GLY A 187 -13.73 -10.11 7.51
C GLY A 187 -13.95 -9.55 6.11
N THR A 188 -15.21 -9.33 5.73
CA THR A 188 -15.56 -8.87 4.38
C THR A 188 -15.82 -7.36 4.32
N HIS A 189 -15.10 -6.68 3.43
CA HIS A 189 -15.10 -5.23 3.30
C HIS A 189 -15.59 -4.77 1.92
N HIS A 190 -15.86 -3.46 1.82
CA HIS A 190 -16.00 -2.81 0.53
C HIS A 190 -14.63 -2.62 -0.09
N GLY A 191 -14.55 -2.82 -1.39
CA GLY A 191 -13.33 -2.67 -2.14
C GLY A 191 -13.58 -2.39 -3.61
N ILE A 192 -12.48 -2.30 -4.33
CA ILE A 192 -12.44 -2.29 -5.79
C ILE A 192 -11.34 -3.21 -6.26
N VAL A 193 -11.49 -3.73 -7.47
CA VAL A 193 -10.38 -4.34 -8.20
C VAL A 193 -10.01 -3.43 -9.38
N ILE A 194 -8.73 -3.13 -9.54
CA ILE A 194 -8.17 -2.48 -10.73
C ILE A 194 -7.82 -3.59 -11.71
N THR A 195 -8.63 -3.73 -12.77
CA THR A 195 -8.46 -4.80 -13.77
C THR A 195 -7.37 -4.48 -14.79
N SER A 196 -7.13 -3.19 -15.01
CA SER A 196 -6.00 -2.68 -15.80
C SER A 196 -5.68 -1.26 -15.35
N GLY A 197 -4.42 -0.98 -15.06
CA GLY A 197 -3.98 0.34 -14.63
C GLY A 197 -2.63 0.71 -15.22
N ARG A 198 -2.47 1.98 -15.57
CA ARG A 198 -1.18 2.62 -15.78
C ARG A 198 -0.96 3.62 -14.65
N MET A 199 0.15 3.45 -13.95
CA MET A 199 0.53 4.24 -12.80
C MET A 199 1.84 4.95 -13.05
N SER A 200 2.03 6.12 -12.44
CA SER A 200 3.35 6.75 -12.34
C SER A 200 3.53 7.40 -10.98
N THR A 201 4.61 7.04 -10.29
CA THR A 201 4.98 7.62 -9.00
C THR A 201 6.16 8.56 -9.19
N GLY A 202 5.94 9.85 -8.96
CA GLY A 202 6.98 10.88 -9.08
C GLY A 202 7.90 10.96 -7.87
N ALA A 203 8.89 11.85 -7.95
CA ALA A 203 9.76 12.18 -6.82
C ALA A 203 8.95 12.68 -5.63
N SER A 204 9.39 12.31 -4.42
CA SER A 204 8.85 12.87 -3.20
C SER A 204 9.29 14.32 -3.00
N ARG A 205 8.57 15.02 -2.13
CA ARG A 205 8.91 16.37 -1.69
C ARG A 205 8.72 16.46 -0.19
N VAL A 206 9.67 17.12 0.48
CA VAL A 206 9.52 17.46 1.89
C VAL A 206 8.51 18.58 2.02
N VAL A 207 7.52 18.37 2.89
CA VAL A 207 6.51 19.36 3.26
C VAL A 207 6.61 19.57 4.77
N SER A 208 6.97 20.78 5.17
CA SER A 208 6.90 21.18 6.57
C SER A 208 5.43 21.31 6.97
N ARG A 209 5.07 20.89 8.18
CA ARG A 209 3.78 21.27 8.77
C ARG A 209 3.70 22.81 8.78
N MET A 210 2.66 23.36 8.17
CA MET A 210 2.13 24.66 8.61
C MET A 210 1.42 24.46 9.94
#